data_AF-A0A7C0ULM9-F1
#
_entry.id   AF-A0A7C0ULM9-F1
#
_cell.length_a   1.000
_cell.length_b   1.000
_cell.length_c   1.000
_cell.angle_alpha   90.00
_cell.angle_beta   90.00
_cell.angle_gamma   90.00
#
_symmetry.space_group_name_H-M   'P 1'
#
loop_
_entity.id
_entity.type
_entity.pdbx_description
1 polymer ?
#
loop_
_entity_poly.entity_id
_entity_poly.type
_entity_poly.pdbx_seq_one_letter_code
_entity_poly.pdbx_strand_id
1 'polypeptide(L)' 'GFGRERQTFPATCAECGVDTEVPFKPRGDRPVYCRECYQKQ' A
#
# COMPACT_ATOMS: atom_id res chain seq x y z
N GLY A 1 -3.92 -3.08 -27.80
CA GLY A 1 -2.89 -2.83 -26.78
C GLY A 1 -3.51 -3.05 -25.42
N PHE A 2 -3.10 -4.08 -24.69
CA PHE A 2 -3.72 -4.43 -23.42
C PHE A 2 -2.96 -3.74 -22.30
N GLY A 3 -3.40 -2.53 -21.95
CA GLY A 3 -2.94 -1.86 -20.74
C GLY A 3 -3.41 -2.69 -19.54
N ARG A 4 -2.47 -3.36 -18.87
CA ARG A 4 -2.72 -3.94 -17.55
C ARG A 4 -3.01 -2.78 -16.60
N GLU A 5 -4.29 -2.51 -16.42
CA GLU A 5 -4.82 -1.70 -15.33
C GLU A 5 -4.11 -2.11 -14.04
N ARG A 6 -3.28 -1.20 -13.52
CA ARG A 6 -2.56 -1.43 -12.27
C ARG A 6 -3.63 -1.37 -11.19
N GLN A 7 -4.13 -2.52 -10.76
CA GLN A 7 -5.10 -2.59 -9.67
C GLN A 7 -4.40 -2.13 -8.39
N THR A 8 -4.76 -0.94 -7.92
CA THR A 8 -4.42 -0.48 -6.59
C THR A 8 -5.44 -1.04 -5.60
N PHE A 9 -4.96 -1.38 -4.41
CA PHE A 9 -5.78 -1.82 -3.29
C PHE A 9 -5.68 -0.77 -2.19
N PRO A 10 -6.82 -0.38 -1.59
CA PRO A 10 -6.81 0.47 -0.42
C PRO A 10 -6.17 -0.31 0.74
N ALA A 11 -5.26 0.36 1.44
CA ALA A 11 -4.59 -0.16 2.61
C ALA A 11 -4.41 0.97 3.63
N THR A 12 -4.16 0.59 4.88
CA THR A 12 -3.91 1.55 5.96
C THR A 12 -2.46 1.41 6.41
N CYS A 13 -1.76 2.52 6.55
CA CYS A 13 -0.39 2.54 7.04
C CYS A 13 -0.33 1.99 8.47
N ALA A 14 0.50 0.97 8.70
CA ALA A 14 0.66 0.34 9.99
C ALA A 14 1.43 1.21 11.00
N GLU A 15 2.14 2.23 10.55
CA GLU A 15 2.87 3.16 11.42
C GLU A 15 2.00 4.35 11.84
N CYS A 16 1.43 5.08 10.87
CA CYS A 16 0.70 6.32 11.14
C CYS A 16 -0.83 6.19 11.02
N GLY A 17 -1.36 5.09 10.48
CA GLY A 17 -2.80 4.88 10.33
C GLY A 17 -3.44 5.58 9.13
N VAL A 18 -2.67 6.21 8.24
CA VAL A 18 -3.22 6.90 7.06
C VAL A 18 -3.68 5.92 5.98
N ASP A 19 -4.77 6.24 5.30
CA ASP A 19 -5.21 5.58 4.08
C ASP A 19 -4.19 5.76 2.94
N THR A 20 -3.88 4.67 2.25
CA THR A 20 -2.93 4.64 1.14
C THR A 20 -3.32 3.58 0.11
N GLU A 21 -2.82 3.72 -1.11
CA GLU A 21 -3.10 2.82 -2.20
C GLU A 21 -1.84 2.05 -2.59
N VAL A 22 -1.91 0.73 -2.56
CA VAL A 22 -0.76 -0.14 -2.85
C VAL A 22 -1.07 -1.08 -4.02
N PRO A 23 -0.07 -1.44 -4.84
CA PRO A 23 -0.28 -2.31 -6.01
C PRO A 23 -0.41 -3.80 -5.63
N PHE A 24 -0.54 -4.12 -4.34
CA PHE A 24 -0.65 -5.48 -3.81
C PHE A 24 -1.76 -5.52 -2.76
N LYS A 25 -2.46 -6.66 -2.68
CA LYS A 25 -3.50 -6.83 -1.66
C LYS A 25 -2.85 -6.89 -0.26
N PRO A 26 -3.17 -5.97 0.67
CA PRO A 26 -2.67 -6.06 2.04
C PRO A 26 -3.10 -7.40 2.64
N ARG A 27 -2.12 -8.22 2.99
CA ARG A 27 -2.31 -9.47 3.73
C ARG A 27 -1.88 -9.15 5.15
N GLY A 28 -2.70 -9.48 6.15
CA GLY A 28 -2.41 -9.17 7.56
C GLY A 28 -1.07 -9.69 8.07
N ASP A 29 -0.40 -10.54 7.30
CA ASP A 29 0.96 -11.03 7.50
C ASP A 29 2.07 -9.98 7.28
N ARG A 30 1.83 -8.92 6.48
CA ARG A 30 2.81 -7.85 6.23
C ARG A 30 2.22 -6.46 6.47
N PRO A 31 2.87 -5.61 7.29
CA PRO A 31 2.45 -4.24 7.50
C PRO A 31 2.59 -3.45 6.19
N VAL A 32 1.56 -2.66 5.85
CA VAL A 32 1.63 -1.69 4.76
C VAL A 32 2.14 -0.38 5.31
N TYR A 33 3.02 0.28 4.56
CA TYR A 33 3.52 1.60 4.91
C TYR A 33 3.18 2.59 3.80
N CYS A 34 2.79 3.81 4.19
CA CYS A 34 2.70 4.90 3.23
C CYS A 34 4.10 5.28 2.75
N ARG A 35 4.17 6.07 1.67
CA ARG A 35 5.45 6.49 1.06
C ARG A 35 6.39 7.16 2.08
N GLU A 36 5.85 7.94 3.00
CA GLU A 36 6.64 8.65 4.02
C GLU A 36 7.20 7.70 5.09
N CYS A 37 6.37 6.85 5.67
CA CYS A 37 6.78 5.85 6.66
C CYS A 37 7.74 4.82 6.03
N TYR A 38 7.49 4.41 4.79
CA TYR A 38 8.39 3.53 4.05
C TYR A 38 9.78 4.17 3.80
N GLN A 39 9.84 5.50 3.61
CA GLN A 39 11.12 6.21 3.49
C GLN A 39 11.85 6.39 4.82
N LYS A 40 11.14 6.31 5.95
CA LYS A 40 11.71 6.46 7.31
C LYS A 40 12.16 5.14 7.93
N GLN A 41 11.76 4.00 7.34
CA GLN A 41 12.13 2.65 7.78
C GLN A 41 13.54 2.28 7.33
#